data_AF-A0A0B4E1X6-F1
#
_entry.id   AF-A0A0B4E1X6-F1
#
_cell.length_a   1.000
_cell.length_b   1.000
_cell.length_c   1.000
_cell.angle_alpha   90.00
_cell.angle_beta   90.00
_cell.angle_gamma   90.00
#
_symmetry.space_group_name_H-M   'P 1'
#
loop_
_entity.id
_entity.type
_entity.pdbx_description
1 polymer ?
#
loop_
_entity_poly.entity_id
_entity_poly.type
_entity_poly.pdbx_seq_one_letter_code
_entity_poly.pdbx_strand_id
1 'polypeptide(L)'
;KIAASEASFAAEVSFNGEESYFFVLEDTETGKLAGCSAIVASAGYSEPFYSFRNETFVHASRELKIHNKIHVLSQCHDLTGNSLLTSFYVVPELVGSPWSELNSRGRLLFVASHPERFADSVVTEIVGYSDENGDS
;
A
#
# COMPACT_ATOMS: atom_id res chain seq x y z
N LYS A 1 -6.64 7.25 -12.65
CA LYS A 1 -6.59 5.92 -11.99
C LYS A 1 -7.16 4.82 -12.88
N ILE A 2 -8.42 4.87 -13.31
CA ILE A 2 -9.02 3.82 -14.17
C ILE A 2 -8.24 3.65 -15.49
N ALA A 3 -8.00 4.73 -16.24
CA ALA A 3 -7.24 4.65 -17.49
C ALA A 3 -5.83 4.06 -17.34
N ALA A 4 -5.13 4.36 -16.23
CA ALA A 4 -3.82 3.78 -15.93
C ALA A 4 -3.94 2.26 -15.65
N SER A 5 -5.03 1.84 -15.00
CA SER A 5 -5.33 0.43 -14.79
C SER A 5 -5.68 -0.29 -16.09
N GLU A 6 -6.49 0.30 -16.95
CA GLU A 6 -6.82 -0.26 -18.26
C GLU A 6 -5.56 -0.45 -19.10
N ALA A 7 -4.68 0.56 -19.13
CA ALA A 7 -3.40 0.48 -19.81
C ALA A 7 -2.50 -0.63 -19.22
N SER A 8 -2.42 -0.73 -17.89
CA SER A 8 -1.60 -1.74 -17.20
C SER A 8 -2.07 -3.18 -17.46
N PHE A 9 -3.40 -3.40 -17.50
CA PHE A 9 -3.98 -4.71 -17.84
C PHE A 9 -3.82 -5.06 -19.32
N ALA A 10 -3.87 -4.07 -20.22
CA ALA A 10 -3.70 -4.29 -21.65
C ALA A 10 -2.24 -4.49 -22.07
N ALA A 11 -1.29 -4.02 -21.28
CA ALA A 11 0.13 -4.15 -21.57
C ALA A 11 0.65 -5.58 -21.33
N GLU A 12 1.43 -6.10 -22.28
CA GLU A 12 2.34 -7.22 -22.02
C GLU A 12 3.56 -6.68 -21.29
N VAL A 13 3.73 -7.09 -20.04
CA VAL A 13 4.76 -6.57 -19.13
C VAL A 13 5.63 -7.73 -18.68
N SER A 14 6.94 -7.57 -18.81
CA SER A 14 7.96 -8.57 -18.44
C SER A 14 8.77 -8.20 -17.19
N PHE A 15 8.58 -7.00 -16.66
CA PHE A 15 9.18 -6.50 -15.42
C PHE A 15 8.33 -5.38 -14.82
N ASN A 16 8.37 -5.18 -13.50
CA ASN A 16 7.61 -4.12 -12.83
C ASN A 16 8.05 -2.70 -13.25
N GLY A 17 7.08 -1.80 -13.43
CA GLY A 17 7.32 -0.41 -13.86
C GLY A 17 6.28 0.56 -13.32
N GLU A 18 5.71 1.36 -14.22
CA GLU A 18 4.69 2.39 -13.89
C GLU A 18 3.29 1.83 -13.67
N GLU A 19 3.12 0.50 -13.74
CA GLU A 19 1.80 -0.11 -13.76
C GLU A 19 1.07 0.06 -12.42
N SER A 20 -0.24 0.22 -12.53
CA SER A 20 -1.15 0.20 -11.39
C SER A 20 -2.39 -0.57 -11.75
N TYR A 21 -2.84 -1.45 -10.87
CA TYR A 21 -3.98 -2.33 -11.10
C TYR A 21 -5.10 -1.95 -10.13
N PHE A 22 -6.26 -1.55 -10.65
CA PHE A 22 -7.42 -1.15 -9.88
C PHE A 22 -8.56 -2.14 -10.07
N PHE A 23 -9.04 -2.68 -8.95
CA PHE A 23 -10.06 -3.70 -8.88
C PHE A 23 -11.33 -3.12 -8.26
N VAL A 24 -12.47 -3.62 -8.70
CA VAL A 24 -13.78 -3.32 -8.12
C VAL A 24 -14.44 -4.63 -7.70
N LEU A 25 -15.19 -4.57 -6.60
CA LEU A 25 -16.08 -5.64 -6.16
C LEU A 25 -17.48 -5.30 -6.63
N GLU A 26 -18.01 -6.07 -7.57
CA GLU A 26 -19.34 -5.87 -8.17
C GLU A 26 -20.31 -6.98 -7.73
N ASP A 27 -21.52 -6.58 -7.36
CA ASP A 27 -22.66 -7.49 -7.25
C ASP A 27 -23.19 -7.82 -8.65
N THR A 28 -23.07 -9.08 -9.07
CA THR A 28 -23.42 -9.53 -10.41
C THR A 28 -24.92 -9.54 -10.70
N GLU A 29 -25.78 -9.52 -9.68
CA GLU A 29 -27.24 -9.46 -9.88
C GLU A 29 -27.71 -8.02 -10.12
N THR A 30 -27.10 -7.06 -9.43
CA THR A 30 -27.54 -5.66 -9.45
C THR A 30 -26.63 -4.72 -10.24
N GLY A 31 -25.41 -5.15 -10.56
CA GLY A 31 -24.35 -4.32 -11.17
C GLY A 31 -23.78 -3.27 -10.20
N LYS A 32 -24.10 -3.35 -8.90
CA LYS A 32 -23.67 -2.36 -7.92
C LYS A 32 -22.25 -2.64 -7.45
N LEU A 33 -21.41 -1.61 -7.43
CA LEU A 33 -20.08 -1.69 -6.83
C LEU A 33 -20.17 -1.61 -5.30
N ALA A 34 -19.62 -2.62 -4.62
CA ALA A 34 -19.64 -2.78 -3.17
C ALA A 34 -18.25 -2.58 -2.52
N GLY A 35 -17.21 -2.38 -3.32
CA GLY A 35 -15.86 -2.13 -2.84
C GLY A 35 -14.86 -1.91 -3.98
N CYS A 36 -13.65 -1.51 -3.62
CA CYS A 36 -12.53 -1.42 -4.54
C CYS A 36 -11.22 -1.65 -3.80
N SER A 37 -10.17 -1.95 -4.57
CA SER A 37 -8.80 -2.08 -4.08
C SER A 37 -7.81 -1.90 -5.21
N ALA A 38 -6.56 -1.56 -4.91
CA ALA A 38 -5.54 -1.38 -5.93
C ALA A 38 -4.17 -1.93 -5.51
N ILE A 39 -3.30 -2.08 -6.51
CA ILE A 39 -1.88 -2.39 -6.38
C ILE A 39 -1.10 -1.41 -7.27
N VAL A 40 -0.03 -0.82 -6.76
CA VAL A 40 0.99 -0.14 -7.56
C VAL A 40 2.15 -1.10 -7.71
N ALA A 41 2.63 -1.33 -8.94
CA ALA A 41 3.69 -2.29 -9.24
C ALA A 41 5.02 -1.91 -8.59
N SER A 42 5.37 -0.62 -8.61
CA SER A 42 6.56 -0.08 -7.98
C SER A 42 6.26 1.27 -7.32
N ALA A 43 6.26 1.30 -5.99
CA ALA A 43 6.17 2.55 -5.23
C ALA A 43 7.31 3.49 -5.62
N GLY A 44 7.05 4.78 -5.70
CA GLY A 44 8.09 5.75 -5.99
C GLY A 44 8.49 5.86 -7.48
N TYR A 45 7.80 5.18 -8.41
CA TYR A 45 8.22 5.14 -9.82
C TYR A 45 8.12 6.52 -10.50
N SER A 46 6.95 7.15 -10.46
CA SER A 46 6.72 8.47 -11.09
C SER A 46 7.10 9.64 -10.17
N GLU A 47 6.85 9.50 -8.88
CA GLU A 47 7.12 10.49 -7.85
C GLU A 47 7.58 9.80 -6.55
N PRO A 48 8.49 10.40 -5.76
CA PRO A 48 9.01 9.75 -4.56
C PRO A 48 7.91 9.37 -3.56
N PHE A 49 7.95 8.14 -3.06
CA PHE A 49 7.05 7.68 -2.01
C PHE A 49 7.67 7.97 -0.63
N TYR A 50 7.22 9.06 0.00
CA TYR A 50 7.77 9.54 1.26
C TYR A 50 7.22 8.80 2.48
N SER A 51 8.08 8.58 3.47
CA SER A 51 7.72 8.04 4.78
C SER A 51 8.59 8.62 5.89
N PHE A 52 8.15 8.49 7.15
CA PHE A 52 8.99 8.73 8.31
C PHE A 52 9.55 7.40 8.83
N ARG A 53 10.88 7.24 8.75
CA ARG A 53 11.56 6.11 9.37
C ARG A 53 11.76 6.41 10.85
N ASN A 54 11.15 5.60 11.70
CA ASN A 54 11.42 5.61 13.14
C ASN A 54 12.73 4.84 13.39
N GLU A 55 13.80 5.58 13.63
CA GLU A 55 15.12 5.02 13.90
C GLU A 55 15.63 5.43 15.27
N THR A 56 16.67 4.73 15.74
CA THR A 56 17.20 4.95 17.08
C THR A 56 18.61 5.50 17.03
N PHE A 57 18.83 6.61 17.73
CA PHE A 57 20.13 7.23 17.92
C PHE A 57 20.60 7.01 19.36
N VAL A 58 21.86 6.62 19.55
CA VAL A 58 22.45 6.45 20.90
C VAL A 58 23.27 7.68 21.25
N HIS A 59 22.79 8.43 22.24
CA HIS A 59 23.53 9.54 22.83
C HIS A 59 24.32 9.03 24.05
N ALA A 60 25.66 9.05 23.94
CA ALA A 60 26.55 8.62 25.02
C ALA A 60 27.08 9.83 25.81
N SER A 61 26.70 9.93 27.08
CA SER A 61 27.29 10.89 28.03
C SER A 61 28.38 10.20 28.82
N ARG A 62 29.65 10.53 28.50
CA ARG A 62 30.83 9.96 29.16
C ARG A 62 30.90 10.32 30.63
N GLU A 63 30.57 11.57 30.98
CA GLU A 63 30.61 12.07 32.35
C GLU A 63 29.57 11.40 33.24
N LEU A 64 28.36 11.18 32.70
CA LEU A 64 27.29 10.49 33.42
C LEU A 64 27.37 8.96 33.31
N LYS A 65 28.27 8.42 32.49
CA LYS A 65 28.36 6.98 32.13
C LYS A 65 27.04 6.40 31.62
N ILE A 66 26.24 7.23 30.93
CA ILE A 66 24.92 6.85 30.40
C ILE A 66 24.99 6.73 28.88
N HIS A 67 24.32 5.70 28.35
CA HIS A 67 23.99 5.57 26.93
C HIS A 67 22.49 5.64 26.79
N ASN A 68 21.98 6.75 26.27
CA ASN A 68 20.56 6.96 26.09
C ASN A 68 20.17 6.63 24.64
N LYS A 69 19.25 5.69 24.46
CA LYS A 69 18.72 5.32 23.15
C LYS A 69 17.44 6.12 22.91
N ILE A 70 17.47 6.98 21.89
CA ILE A 70 16.42 7.96 21.59
C ILE A 70 15.83 7.62 20.23
N HIS A 71 14.50 7.68 20.10
CA HIS A 71 13.81 7.56 18.83
C HIS A 71 13.80 8.89 18.08
N VAL A 72 14.05 8.85 16.79
CA VAL A 72 13.94 10.00 15.88
C VAL A 72 13.12 9.60 14.64
N LEU A 73 12.37 10.56 14.10
CA LEU A 73 11.65 10.40 12.84
C LEU A 73 12.42 11.12 11.74
N SER A 74 12.93 10.35 10.78
CA SER A 74 13.66 10.87 9.63
C SER A 74 12.82 10.72 8.38
N GLN A 75 12.59 11.81 7.65
CA GLN A 75 11.91 11.77 6.37
C GLN A 75 12.79 11.03 5.34
N CYS A 76 12.23 10.04 4.67
CA CYS A 76 12.93 9.21 3.68
C CYS A 76 11.99 8.76 2.55
N HIS A 77 12.52 8.00 1.60
CA HIS A 77 11.78 7.35 0.51
C HIS A 77 12.22 5.88 0.33
N ASP A 78 12.63 5.24 1.44
CA ASP A 78 13.24 3.90 1.47
C ASP A 78 12.35 2.79 0.92
N LEU A 79 11.04 3.01 0.84
CA LEU A 79 10.08 2.02 0.36
C LEU A 79 9.93 2.03 -1.18
N THR A 80 10.66 2.90 -1.89
CA THR A 80 10.72 2.93 -3.35
C THR A 80 11.06 1.55 -3.93
N GLY A 81 10.39 1.15 -5.02
CA GLY A 81 10.58 -0.14 -5.67
C GLY A 81 9.75 -1.29 -5.09
N ASN A 82 9.18 -1.16 -3.89
CA ASN A 82 8.26 -2.17 -3.36
C ASN A 82 6.92 -2.10 -4.09
N SER A 83 6.26 -3.25 -4.26
CA SER A 83 4.85 -3.26 -4.65
C SER A 83 4.01 -2.66 -3.52
N LEU A 84 3.01 -1.85 -3.83
CA LEU A 84 2.23 -1.14 -2.81
C LEU A 84 0.74 -1.46 -2.93
N LEU A 85 0.14 -2.02 -1.88
CA LEU A 85 -1.30 -2.18 -1.77
C LEU A 85 -1.94 -0.84 -1.39
N THR A 86 -2.94 -0.41 -2.14
CA THR A 86 -3.62 0.88 -1.91
C THR A 86 -5.12 0.79 -2.14
N SER A 87 -5.83 1.89 -1.87
CA SER A 87 -7.22 2.12 -2.29
C SER A 87 -8.23 1.07 -1.81
N PHE A 88 -7.95 0.39 -0.69
CA PHE A 88 -8.87 -0.58 -0.13
C PHE A 88 -10.08 0.14 0.46
N TYR A 89 -11.26 -0.18 -0.04
CA TYR A 89 -12.54 0.25 0.51
C TYR A 89 -13.57 -0.85 0.31
N VAL A 90 -14.45 -1.01 1.29
CA VAL A 90 -15.64 -1.85 1.18
C VAL A 90 -16.79 -1.14 1.88
N VAL A 91 -18.01 -1.33 1.37
CA VAL A 91 -19.21 -0.78 2.04
C VAL A 91 -19.34 -1.35 3.46
N PRO A 92 -19.88 -0.58 4.42
CA PRO A 92 -19.94 -0.98 5.84
C PRO A 92 -20.58 -2.34 6.09
N GLU A 93 -21.57 -2.72 5.28
CA GLU A 93 -22.33 -3.97 5.40
C GLU A 93 -21.47 -5.21 5.14
N LEU A 94 -20.34 -5.05 4.45
CA LEU A 94 -19.44 -6.14 4.10
C LEU A 94 -18.19 -6.19 4.98
N VAL A 95 -18.03 -5.30 5.97
CA VAL A 95 -16.89 -5.32 6.89
C VAL A 95 -16.84 -6.65 7.64
N GLY A 96 -15.69 -7.30 7.63
CA GLY A 96 -15.49 -8.61 8.27
C GLY A 96 -16.14 -9.80 7.52
N SER A 97 -16.72 -9.56 6.35
CA SER A 97 -17.27 -10.62 5.51
C SER A 97 -16.20 -11.28 4.61
N PRO A 98 -16.45 -12.48 4.06
CA PRO A 98 -15.59 -13.09 3.05
C PRO A 98 -15.37 -12.21 1.81
N TRP A 99 -16.28 -11.28 1.52
CA TRP A 99 -16.15 -10.35 0.41
C TRP A 99 -15.14 -9.25 0.69
N SER A 100 -15.01 -8.81 1.95
CA SER A 100 -13.92 -7.90 2.36
C SER A 100 -12.55 -8.59 2.28
N GLU A 101 -12.48 -9.87 2.67
CA GLU A 101 -11.30 -10.71 2.50
C GLU A 101 -10.92 -10.86 1.02
N LEU A 102 -11.90 -11.13 0.15
CA LEU A 102 -11.71 -11.20 -1.30
C LEU A 102 -11.21 -9.86 -1.86
N ASN A 103 -11.85 -8.75 -1.49
CA ASN A 103 -11.47 -7.42 -1.96
C ASN A 103 -10.02 -7.07 -1.57
N SER A 104 -9.53 -7.58 -0.43
CA SER A 104 -8.15 -7.39 -0.03
C SER A 104 -7.19 -8.39 -0.69
N ARG A 105 -7.43 -9.68 -0.50
CA ARG A 105 -6.51 -10.78 -0.85
C ARG A 105 -6.60 -11.22 -2.30
N GLY A 106 -7.67 -10.88 -3.01
CA GLY A 106 -7.74 -11.04 -4.47
C GLY A 106 -6.57 -10.36 -5.18
N ARG A 107 -6.10 -9.24 -4.64
CA ARG A 107 -4.87 -8.57 -5.09
C ARG A 107 -3.63 -9.45 -4.93
N LEU A 108 -3.50 -10.15 -3.80
CA LEU A 108 -2.37 -11.05 -3.56
C LEU A 108 -2.42 -12.28 -4.48
N LEU A 109 -3.62 -12.79 -4.79
CA LEU A 109 -3.80 -13.84 -5.78
C LEU A 109 -3.38 -13.36 -7.18
N PHE A 110 -3.69 -12.11 -7.53
CA PHE A 110 -3.24 -11.50 -8.78
C PHE A 110 -1.72 -11.37 -8.84
N VAL A 111 -1.07 -10.93 -7.76
CA VAL A 111 0.40 -10.89 -7.63
C VAL A 111 1.01 -12.28 -7.78
N ALA A 112 0.46 -13.29 -7.10
CA ALA A 112 0.96 -14.66 -7.16
C ALA A 112 0.83 -15.28 -8.58
N SER A 113 -0.15 -14.84 -9.36
CA SER A 113 -0.38 -15.33 -10.72
C SER A 113 0.48 -14.64 -11.77
N HIS A 114 1.02 -13.45 -11.46
CA HIS A 114 1.85 -12.65 -12.36
C HIS A 114 3.06 -12.04 -11.63
N PRO A 115 3.90 -12.86 -10.99
CA PRO A 115 4.96 -12.39 -10.11
C PRO A 115 5.93 -11.41 -10.78
N GLU A 116 6.16 -11.56 -12.09
CA GLU A 116 7.05 -10.70 -12.89
C GLU A 116 6.60 -9.23 -12.96
N ARG A 117 5.32 -8.96 -12.70
CA ARG A 117 4.73 -7.61 -12.70
C ARG A 117 4.95 -6.85 -11.40
N PHE A 118 5.52 -7.50 -10.39
CA PHE A 118 5.59 -6.99 -9.02
C PHE A 118 7.00 -7.17 -8.44
N ALA A 119 7.31 -6.42 -7.40
CA ALA A 119 8.51 -6.64 -6.60
C ALA A 119 8.34 -7.84 -5.64
N ASP A 120 9.47 -8.45 -5.25
CA ASP A 120 9.52 -9.55 -4.27
C ASP A 120 8.97 -9.16 -2.89
N SER A 121 8.87 -7.87 -2.62
CA SER A 121 8.33 -7.31 -1.37
C SER A 121 7.12 -6.43 -1.64
N VAL A 122 6.09 -6.62 -0.81
CA VAL A 122 4.84 -5.87 -0.86
C VAL A 122 4.68 -5.12 0.45
N VAL A 123 4.36 -3.82 0.35
CA VAL A 123 4.08 -2.95 1.50
C VAL A 123 2.66 -2.39 1.43
N THR A 124 2.15 -1.95 2.56
CA THR A 124 0.87 -1.24 2.64
C THR A 124 0.99 -0.15 3.69
N GLU A 125 0.48 1.03 3.38
CA GLU A 125 0.28 2.09 4.35
C GLU A 125 -1.18 2.05 4.80
N ILE A 126 -1.40 1.95 6.10
CA ILE A 126 -2.75 1.98 6.68
C ILE A 126 -3.01 3.41 7.12
N VAL A 127 -4.21 3.92 6.82
CA VAL A 127 -4.63 5.26 7.22
C VAL A 127 -4.44 5.44 8.73
N GLY A 128 -3.84 6.57 9.10
CA GLY A 128 -3.64 6.94 10.50
C GLY A 128 -4.96 7.14 11.24
N TYR A 129 -4.86 7.29 12.56
CA TYR A 129 -6.00 7.67 13.36
C TYR A 129 -6.38 9.14 13.10
N SER A 130 -7.67 9.43 13.10
CA SER A 130 -8.21 10.78 13.23
C SER A 130 -9.49 10.69 14.03
N ASP A 131 -9.78 11.71 14.83
CA ASP A 131 -10.99 11.77 15.63
C ASP A 131 -12.24 12.08 14.77
N GLU A 132 -13.41 12.13 15.42
CA GLU A 132 -14.68 12.41 14.73
C GLU A 132 -14.77 13.85 14.17
N ASN A 133 -13.92 14.76 14.65
CA ASN A 133 -13.81 16.14 14.15
C ASN A 133 -12.82 16.26 12.99
N GLY A 134 -12.06 15.20 12.69
CA GLY A 134 -11.05 15.16 11.66
C GLY A 134 -9.65 15.58 12.13
N ASP A 135 -9.41 15.63 13.44
CA ASP A 135 -8.09 15.91 14.00
C ASP A 135 -7.24 14.62 14.08
N SER A 136 -6.05 14.62 13.45
CA SER A 136 -5.11 13.49 13.37
C SER A 136 -4.04 13.50 14.47
#